data_AF-A0A2S2E0Q5-F1
#
_entry.id   AF-A0A2S2E0Q5-F1
#
_cell.length_a   1.000
_cell.length_b   1.000
_cell.length_c   1.000
_cell.angle_alpha   90.00
_cell.angle_beta   90.00
_cell.angle_gamma   90.00
#
_symmetry.space_group_name_H-M   'P 1'
#
loop_
_entity.id
_entity.type
_entity.pdbx_description
1 polymer ?
#
loop_
_entity_poly.entity_id
_entity_poly.type
_entity_poly.pdbx_seq_one_letter_code
_entity_poly.pdbx_strand_id
1 'polypeptide(L)'
;MAISVTSNNLNSAMVSGAQGLERASSGITQNSADIASQQVAKEPGADASLQEQLASSRPGLTDSLVGLSTNLTYAQASAEVIETTDEMIGRFVDETV
;
A
#
# COMPACT_ATOMS: atom_id res chain seq x y z
N MET A 1 17.50 22.27 -22.59
CA MET A 1 16.45 21.26 -22.85
C MET A 1 16.50 20.09 -21.85
N ALA A 2 17.68 19.62 -21.41
CA ALA A 2 17.82 18.51 -20.45
C ALA A 2 17.21 18.76 -19.05
N ILE A 3 17.42 19.95 -18.46
CA ILE A 3 16.93 20.29 -17.10
C ILE A 3 15.40 20.23 -16.99
N SER A 4 14.68 20.72 -18.00
CA SER A 4 13.21 20.70 -18.00
C SER A 4 12.62 19.29 -18.11
N VAL A 5 13.33 18.37 -18.79
CA VAL A 5 12.94 16.95 -18.87
C VAL A 5 13.16 16.27 -17.52
N THR A 6 14.26 16.54 -16.83
CA THR A 6 14.54 15.96 -15.51
C THR A 6 13.51 16.42 -14.46
N SER A 7 13.16 17.71 -14.41
CA SER A 7 12.13 18.21 -13.47
C SER A 7 10.75 17.60 -13.71
N ASN A 8 10.38 17.31 -14.96
CA ASN A 8 9.09 16.71 -15.30
C ASN A 8 9.03 15.23 -14.91
N ASN A 9 10.15 14.50 -15.08
CA ASN A 9 10.27 13.11 -14.61
C ASN A 9 10.24 13.01 -13.08
N LEU A 10 10.88 13.93 -12.36
CA LEU A 10 10.85 13.98 -10.89
C LEU A 10 9.45 14.26 -10.36
N ASN A 11 8.73 15.23 -10.94
CA ASN A 11 7.34 15.50 -10.55
C ASN A 11 6.43 14.28 -10.80
N SER A 12 6.59 13.63 -11.95
CA SER A 12 5.84 12.41 -12.29
C SER A 12 6.16 11.24 -11.35
N ALA A 13 7.42 11.09 -10.93
CA ALA A 13 7.83 10.08 -9.96
C ALA A 13 7.22 10.33 -8.57
N MET A 14 7.23 11.58 -8.10
CA MET A 14 6.61 11.96 -6.82
C MET A 14 5.10 11.72 -6.82
N VAL A 15 4.40 12.08 -7.89
CA VAL A 15 2.96 11.81 -8.04
C VAL A 15 2.68 10.31 -8.07
N SER A 16 3.49 9.55 -8.79
CA SER A 16 3.35 8.09 -8.88
C SER A 16 3.62 7.40 -7.52
N GLY A 17 4.62 7.87 -6.78
CA GLY A 17 4.91 7.43 -5.42
C GLY A 17 3.78 7.76 -4.46
N ALA A 18 3.25 8.99 -4.49
CA ALA A 18 2.11 9.38 -3.64
C ALA A 18 0.88 8.50 -3.92
N GLN A 19 0.54 8.29 -5.19
CA GLN A 19 -0.56 7.42 -5.59
C GLN A 19 -0.31 5.94 -5.23
N GLY A 20 0.95 5.49 -5.23
CA GLY A 20 1.34 4.17 -4.76
C GLY A 20 1.12 4.00 -3.25
N LEU A 21 1.51 5.01 -2.46
CA LEU A 21 1.26 5.06 -1.01
C LEU A 21 -0.23 5.05 -0.67
N GLU A 22 -1.04 5.84 -1.36
CA GLU A 22 -2.50 5.87 -1.14
C GLU A 22 -3.14 4.49 -1.39
N ARG A 23 -2.75 3.83 -2.50
CA ARG A 23 -3.24 2.48 -2.83
C ARG A 23 -2.79 1.45 -1.81
N ALA A 24 -1.52 1.47 -1.42
CA ALA A 24 -0.97 0.58 -0.42
C ALA A 24 -1.64 0.76 0.95
N SER A 25 -1.89 2.00 1.36
CA SER A 25 -2.62 2.34 2.58
C SER A 25 -4.03 1.76 2.58
N SER A 26 -4.78 1.97 1.49
CA SER A 26 -6.13 1.40 1.32
C SER A 26 -6.11 -0.14 1.40
N GLY A 27 -5.15 -0.78 0.72
CA GLY A 27 -4.98 -2.22 0.78
C GLY A 27 -4.62 -2.74 2.16
N ILE A 28 -3.72 -2.07 2.90
CA ILE A 28 -3.39 -2.41 4.29
C ILE A 28 -4.63 -2.35 5.18
N THR A 29 -5.42 -1.27 5.07
CA THR A 29 -6.66 -1.12 5.85
C THR A 29 -7.65 -2.24 5.56
N GLN A 30 -7.88 -2.55 4.27
CA GLN A 30 -8.81 -3.61 3.88
C GLN A 30 -8.37 -4.99 4.40
N ASN A 31 -7.12 -5.37 4.16
CA ASN A 31 -6.59 -6.65 4.62
C ASN A 31 -6.60 -6.76 6.15
N SER A 32 -6.32 -5.67 6.87
CA SER A 32 -6.39 -5.64 8.34
C SER A 32 -7.82 -5.83 8.85
N ALA A 33 -8.79 -5.19 8.20
CA ALA A 33 -10.21 -5.35 8.51
C ALA A 33 -10.69 -6.78 8.24
N ASP A 34 -10.21 -7.40 7.16
CA ASP A 34 -10.53 -8.79 6.81
C ASP A 34 -9.94 -9.78 7.83
N ILE A 35 -8.73 -9.53 8.33
CA ILE A 35 -8.11 -10.32 9.42
C ILE A 35 -8.93 -10.19 10.71
N ALA A 36 -9.24 -8.96 11.14
CA ALA A 36 -10.00 -8.72 12.37
C ALA A 36 -11.40 -9.37 12.30
N SER A 37 -12.06 -9.26 11.15
CA SER A 37 -13.39 -9.84 10.93
C SER A 37 -13.39 -11.38 10.92
N GLN A 38 -12.26 -12.02 10.61
CA GLN A 38 -12.09 -13.47 10.71
C GLN A 38 -11.84 -13.95 12.14
N GLN A 39 -11.23 -13.13 12.99
CA GLN A 39 -11.04 -13.45 14.42
C GLN A 39 -12.39 -13.47 15.17
N VAL A 40 -13.31 -12.55 14.84
CA VAL A 40 -14.64 -12.47 15.45
C VAL A 40 -15.56 -13.63 15.01
N ALA A 41 -15.41 -14.13 13.78
CA ALA A 41 -16.24 -15.23 13.27
C ALA A 41 -15.97 -16.61 13.92
N LYS A 42 -14.93 -16.74 14.76
CA LYS A 42 -14.57 -17.98 15.48
C LYS A 42 -15.20 -18.09 16.87
N GLU A 43 -16.07 -17.15 17.29
CA GLU A 43 -16.79 -17.27 18.56
C GLU A 43 -17.75 -18.48 18.57
N PRO A 44 -17.69 -19.36 19.58
CA PRO A 44 -18.52 -20.56 19.66
C PRO A 44 -19.95 -20.18 20.08
N GLY A 45 -20.87 -20.12 19.11
CA GLY A 45 -22.29 -19.87 19.40
C GLY A 45 -23.13 -19.33 18.22
N ALA A 46 -22.51 -18.96 17.11
CA ALA A 46 -23.23 -18.55 15.91
C ALA A 46 -23.57 -19.75 15.01
N ASP A 47 -24.74 -19.70 14.36
CA ASP A 47 -25.32 -20.74 13.52
C ASP A 47 -24.31 -21.24 12.48
N ALA A 48 -23.80 -22.47 12.63
CA ALA A 48 -22.70 -23.02 11.82
C ALA A 48 -22.94 -22.90 10.31
N SER A 49 -24.20 -22.99 9.89
CA SER A 49 -24.63 -22.85 8.49
C SER A 49 -24.41 -21.45 7.91
N LEU A 50 -24.60 -20.40 8.72
CA LEU A 50 -24.35 -19.01 8.32
C LEU A 50 -22.85 -18.68 8.35
N GLN A 51 -22.11 -19.25 9.31
CA GLN A 51 -20.64 -19.13 9.38
C GLN A 51 -19.95 -19.77 8.16
N GLU A 52 -20.35 -20.97 7.73
CA GLU A 52 -19.77 -21.65 6.57
C GLU A 52 -20.00 -20.90 5.25
N GLN A 53 -21.19 -20.29 5.09
CA GLN A 53 -21.53 -19.53 3.89
C GLN A 53 -20.79 -18.18 3.83
N LEU A 54 -20.58 -17.51 4.97
CA LEU A 54 -19.74 -16.31 5.07
C LEU A 54 -18.24 -16.60 4.92
N ALA A 55 -17.75 -17.71 5.49
CA ALA A 55 -16.35 -18.12 5.38
C ALA A 55 -15.95 -18.45 3.93
N SER A 56 -16.90 -18.97 3.14
CA SER A 56 -16.69 -19.30 1.72
C SER A 56 -16.59 -18.06 0.80
N SER A 57 -17.08 -16.89 1.25
CA SER A 57 -17.09 -15.65 0.46
C SER A 57 -15.99 -14.66 0.87
N ARG A 58 -15.22 -14.96 1.93
CA ARG A 58 -14.17 -14.08 2.46
C ARG A 58 -12.79 -14.60 2.07
N PRO A 59 -11.82 -13.71 1.74
CA PRO A 59 -10.43 -14.11 1.58
C PRO A 59 -9.95 -14.84 2.84
N GLY A 60 -9.18 -15.92 2.66
CA GLY A 60 -8.64 -16.64 3.81
C GLY A 60 -7.70 -15.75 4.63
N LEU A 61 -7.45 -16.13 5.89
CA LEU A 61 -6.48 -15.45 6.75
C LEU A 61 -5.11 -15.35 6.06
N THR A 62 -4.68 -16.43 5.40
CA THR A 62 -3.45 -16.44 4.61
C THR A 62 -3.47 -15.42 3.47
N ASP A 63 -4.56 -15.34 2.70
CA ASP A 63 -4.67 -14.38 1.60
C ASP A 63 -4.62 -12.94 2.12
N SER A 64 -5.27 -12.68 3.25
CA SER A 64 -5.27 -11.36 3.89
C SER A 64 -3.88 -10.98 4.41
N LEU A 65 -3.12 -11.94 4.96
CA LEU A 65 -1.74 -11.73 5.41
C LEU A 65 -0.77 -11.51 4.23
N VAL A 66 -0.94 -12.26 3.13
CA VAL A 66 -0.16 -12.07 1.90
C VAL A 66 -0.49 -10.71 1.27
N GLY A 67 -1.77 -10.34 1.23
CA GLY A 67 -2.22 -9.03 0.78
C GLY A 67 -1.65 -7.90 1.62
N LEU A 68 -1.64 -8.05 2.95
CA LEU A 68 -1.02 -7.09 3.87
C LEU A 68 0.49 -6.93 3.59
N SER A 69 1.22 -8.04 3.48
CA SER A 69 2.66 -8.02 3.16
C SER A 69 2.94 -7.37 1.81
N THR A 70 2.13 -7.67 0.81
CA THR A 70 2.28 -7.12 -0.55
C THR A 70 2.06 -5.61 -0.55
N ASN A 71 1.03 -5.13 0.13
CA ASN A 71 0.76 -3.70 0.25
C ASN A 71 1.85 -2.98 1.08
N LEU A 72 2.40 -3.62 2.12
CA LEU A 72 3.55 -3.07 2.83
C LEU A 72 4.75 -2.87 1.90
N THR A 73 5.07 -3.86 1.06
CA THR A 73 6.14 -3.73 0.06
C THR A 73 5.86 -2.60 -0.94
N TYR A 74 4.62 -2.46 -1.41
CA TYR A 74 4.24 -1.34 -2.30
C TYR A 74 4.35 0.02 -1.60
N ALA A 75 4.00 0.11 -0.33
CA ALA A 75 4.18 1.34 0.44
C ALA A 75 5.66 1.70 0.56
N GLN A 76 6.52 0.72 0.90
CA GLN A 76 7.97 0.92 1.02
C GLN A 76 8.60 1.38 -0.29
N ALA A 77 8.31 0.70 -1.39
CA ALA A 77 8.82 1.07 -2.71
C ALA A 77 8.35 2.47 -3.14
N SER A 78 7.09 2.82 -2.83
CA SER A 78 6.55 4.15 -3.14
C SER A 78 7.20 5.25 -2.29
N ALA A 79 7.49 4.97 -1.02
CA ALA A 79 8.24 5.87 -0.15
C ALA A 79 9.67 6.09 -0.64
N GLU A 80 10.36 5.03 -1.07
CA GLU A 80 11.71 5.10 -1.64
C GLU A 80 11.77 5.96 -2.91
N VAL A 81 10.75 5.88 -3.78
CA VAL A 81 10.62 6.77 -4.95
C VAL A 81 10.50 8.23 -4.54
N ILE A 82 9.69 8.53 -3.51
CA ILE A 82 9.52 9.90 -3.01
C ILE A 82 10.82 10.41 -2.39
N GLU A 83 11.47 9.62 -1.55
CA GLU A 83 12.73 9.94 -0.88
C GLU A 83 13.84 10.21 -1.91
N THR A 84 14.01 9.30 -2.88
CA THR A 84 14.99 9.49 -3.96
C THR A 84 14.68 10.74 -4.79
N THR A 85 13.40 11.03 -5.03
CA THR A 85 13.00 12.24 -5.77
C THR A 85 13.33 13.50 -4.98
N ASP A 86 13.10 13.50 -3.66
CA ASP A 86 13.43 14.61 -2.76
C ASP A 86 14.94 14.85 -2.68
N GLU A 87 15.74 13.79 -2.51
CA GLU A 87 17.20 13.88 -2.52
C GLU A 87 17.75 14.47 -3.83
N MET A 88 17.20 14.05 -4.97
CA MET A 88 17.61 14.57 -6.28
C MET A 88 17.28 16.05 -6.43
N ILE A 89 16.10 16.49 -5.97
CA ILE A 89 15.75 17.92 -5.94
C ILE A 89 16.73 18.68 -5.04
N GLY A 90 17.04 18.17 -3.85
CA GLY A 90 18.01 18.76 -2.93
C GLY A 90 19.39 18.95 -3.55
N ARG A 91 19.90 17.92 -4.26
CA ARG A 91 21.18 18.01 -4.98
C ARG A 91 21.15 19.02 -6.12
N PHE A 92 20.06 19.11 -6.89
CA PHE A 92 19.94 20.13 -7.94
C PHE A 92 19.95 21.54 -7.38
N VAL A 93 19.28 21.77 -6.24
CA VAL A 93 19.28 23.07 -5.57
C VAL A 93 20.69 23.40 -5.08
N ASP A 94 21.38 22.47 -4.42
CA ASP A 94 22.74 22.66 -3.92
C ASP A 94 23.77 22.93 -5.02
N GLU A 95 23.63 22.28 -6.18
CA GLU A 95 24.55 22.46 -7.32
C GLU A 95 24.28 23.76 -8.12
N THR A 96 23.16 24.45 -7.89
CA THR A 96 22.81 25.72 -8.56
C THR A 96 22.85 26.97 -7.69
N VAL A 97 23.13 26.85 -6.38
CA VAL A 97 23.25 27.98 -5.43
C VAL A 97 24.69 28.32 -5.05
#